data_AF-A1DEQ3-F1
#
_entry.id   AF-A1DEQ3-F1
#
_cell.length_a   1.000
_cell.length_b   1.000
_cell.length_c   1.000
_cell.angle_alpha   90.00
_cell.angle_beta   90.00
_cell.angle_gamma   90.00
#
_symmetry.space_group_name_H-M   'P 1'
#
loop_
_entity.id
_entity.type
_entity.pdbx_description
1 polymer ?
#
loop_
_entity_poly.entity_id
_entity_poly.type
_entity_poly.pdbx_seq_one_letter_code
_entity_poly.pdbx_strand_id
1 'polypeptide(L)'
;MAWGWEQSDEAHREVYGERRHESSLSHELIAGAASFAGMKAWEDHQRQEGKPVSHAFAKEALAGFVGAEVDKLIETKGLDEADKIRARRHAKENAERMYDEHYVDRHGAPEYDPGRYPPHERFDRPVDRW
;
A
#
# COMPACT_ATOMS: atom_id res chain seq x y z
N MET A 1 -0.17 4.56 17.71
CA MET A 1 -0.98 4.55 16.48
C MET A 1 -0.49 3.39 15.64
N ALA A 2 -1.38 2.47 15.27
CA ALA A 2 -1.03 1.19 14.67
C ALA A 2 -1.00 1.32 13.14
N TRP A 3 0.17 1.57 12.56
CA TRP A 3 0.32 1.70 11.12
C TRP A 3 1.75 1.34 10.67
N GLY A 4 1.88 0.46 9.68
CA GLY A 4 3.13 -0.10 9.18
C GLY A 4 2.88 -1.38 8.39
N TRP A 5 3.95 -2.06 7.97
CA TRP A 5 3.88 -3.25 7.13
C TRP A 5 2.95 -4.36 7.66
N GLU A 6 2.93 -4.58 8.98
CA GLU A 6 2.12 -5.63 9.60
C GLU A 6 0.63 -5.36 9.53
N GLN A 7 0.22 -4.19 10.01
CA GLN A 7 -1.19 -3.82 10.08
C GLN A 7 -1.79 -3.64 8.68
N SER A 8 -0.99 -3.19 7.72
CA SER A 8 -1.42 -3.01 6.33
C SER A 8 -1.64 -4.34 5.63
N ASP A 9 -0.75 -5.31 5.85
CA ASP A 9 -0.89 -6.70 5.38
C ASP A 9 -2.12 -7.39 6.00
N GLU A 10 -2.37 -7.19 7.30
CA GLU A 10 -3.59 -7.68 7.96
C GLU A 10 -4.86 -7.04 7.40
N ALA A 11 -4.90 -5.71 7.30
CA ALA A 11 -6.02 -4.98 6.73
C ALA A 11 -6.31 -5.42 5.30
N HIS A 12 -5.26 -5.56 4.48
CA HIS A 12 -5.37 -6.06 3.13
C HIS A 12 -6.02 -7.46 3.07
N ARG A 13 -5.57 -8.39 3.91
CA ARG A 13 -6.16 -9.74 3.98
C ARG A 13 -7.61 -9.73 4.45
N GLU A 14 -7.97 -8.84 5.38
CA GLU A 14 -9.35 -8.71 5.84
C GLU A 14 -10.28 -8.15 4.75
N VAL A 15 -9.83 -7.14 4.01
CA VAL A 15 -10.63 -6.47 2.96
C VAL A 15 -10.78 -7.33 1.70
N TYR A 16 -9.73 -8.08 1.36
CA TYR A 16 -9.64 -8.87 0.13
C TYR A 16 -9.86 -10.37 0.31
N GLY A 17 -9.82 -10.88 1.54
CA GLY A 17 -10.08 -12.29 1.84
C GLY A 17 -11.55 -12.70 1.65
N GLU A 18 -11.82 -13.99 1.81
CA GLU A 18 -13.14 -14.59 1.57
C GLU A 18 -14.22 -14.17 2.58
N ARG A 19 -13.85 -13.51 3.69
CA ARG A 19 -14.81 -13.01 4.67
C ARG A 19 -15.57 -11.82 4.08
N ARG A 20 -16.79 -12.08 3.58
CA ARG A 20 -17.76 -11.04 3.24
C ARG A 20 -18.13 -10.26 4.49
N HIS A 21 -17.62 -9.03 4.59
CA HIS A 21 -18.14 -8.04 5.53
C HIS A 21 -19.42 -7.44 4.93
N GLU A 22 -20.54 -7.64 5.62
CA GLU A 22 -21.84 -7.03 5.29
C GLU A 22 -21.99 -5.61 5.87
N SER A 23 -21.04 -5.15 6.70
CA SER A 23 -20.99 -3.81 7.27
C SER A 23 -19.98 -2.91 6.56
N SER A 24 -20.18 -1.58 6.59
CA SER A 24 -19.21 -0.60 6.10
C SER A 24 -17.86 -0.79 6.80
N LEU A 25 -16.78 -0.82 6.02
CA LEU A 25 -15.43 -0.88 6.57
C LEU A 25 -15.03 0.48 7.14
N SER A 26 -14.19 0.50 8.17
CA SER A 26 -13.65 1.78 8.66
C SER A 26 -12.70 2.41 7.63
N HIS A 27 -12.57 3.74 7.63
CA HIS A 27 -11.57 4.41 6.81
C HIS A 27 -10.15 3.94 7.12
N GLU A 28 -9.90 3.51 8.37
CA GLU A 28 -8.60 3.00 8.77
C GLU A 28 -8.30 1.65 8.11
N LEU A 29 -9.28 0.73 8.11
CA LEU A 29 -9.14 -0.57 7.47
C LEU A 29 -8.96 -0.43 5.96
N ILE A 30 -9.73 0.46 5.32
CA ILE A 30 -9.57 0.78 3.90
C ILE A 30 -8.20 1.39 3.62
N ALA A 31 -7.73 2.32 4.45
CA ALA A 31 -6.42 2.93 4.29
C ALA A 31 -5.29 1.91 4.41
N GLY A 32 -5.37 0.99 5.38
CA GLY A 32 -4.39 -0.08 5.57
C GLY A 32 -4.36 -1.04 4.38
N ALA A 33 -5.52 -1.48 3.91
CA ALA A 33 -5.62 -2.35 2.74
C ALA A 33 -5.10 -1.66 1.47
N ALA A 34 -5.51 -0.40 1.23
CA ALA A 34 -5.13 0.32 0.03
C ALA A 34 -3.64 0.69 -0.02
N SER A 35 -3.05 1.04 1.12
CA SER A 35 -1.61 1.32 1.20
C SER A 35 -0.78 0.07 0.90
N PHE A 36 -1.17 -1.10 1.43
CA PHE A 36 -0.48 -2.36 1.13
C PHE A 36 -0.61 -2.77 -0.35
N ALA A 37 -1.83 -2.78 -0.87
CA ALA A 37 -2.09 -3.15 -2.26
C ALA A 37 -1.47 -2.14 -3.25
N GLY A 38 -1.57 -0.85 -2.97
CA GLY A 38 -0.92 0.20 -3.75
C GLY A 38 0.61 0.09 -3.73
N MET A 39 1.21 -0.19 -2.58
CA MET A 39 2.65 -0.44 -2.45
C MET A 39 3.07 -1.67 -3.27
N LYS A 40 2.31 -2.76 -3.19
CA LYS A 40 2.57 -3.97 -3.98
C LYS A 40 2.45 -3.71 -5.48
N ALA A 41 1.39 -3.05 -5.92
CA ALA A 41 1.17 -2.74 -7.33
C ALA A 41 2.27 -1.84 -7.91
N TRP A 42 2.67 -0.81 -7.16
CA TRP A 42 3.79 0.06 -7.53
C TRP A 42 5.11 -0.73 -7.59
N GLU A 43 5.37 -1.58 -6.61
CA GLU A 43 6.57 -2.42 -6.55
C GLU A 43 6.65 -3.39 -7.74
N ASP A 44 5.55 -4.10 -8.01
CA ASP A 44 5.45 -5.03 -9.15
C ASP A 44 5.67 -4.29 -10.48
N HIS A 45 5.10 -3.09 -10.61
CA HIS A 45 5.29 -2.23 -11.78
C HIS A 45 6.76 -1.81 -11.95
N GLN A 46 7.38 -1.22 -10.92
CA GLN A 46 8.78 -0.77 -11.03
C GLN A 46 9.76 -1.93 -11.23
N ARG A 47 9.50 -3.10 -10.65
CA ARG A 47 10.33 -4.29 -10.88
C ARG A 47 10.21 -4.81 -12.31
N GLN A 48 9.02 -4.75 -12.90
CA GLN A 48 8.83 -5.09 -14.32
C GLN A 48 9.57 -4.11 -15.24
N GLU A 49 9.58 -2.81 -14.90
CA GLU A 49 10.39 -1.83 -15.64
C GLU A 49 11.89 -2.03 -15.45
N GLY A 50 12.31 -2.49 -14.27
CA GLY A 50 13.69 -2.85 -13.95
C GLY A 50 14.66 -1.67 -13.82
N LYS A 51 14.16 -0.44 -13.72
CA LYS A 51 14.97 0.78 -13.69
C LYS A 51 15.03 1.40 -12.30
N PRO A 52 16.21 1.88 -11.86
CA PRO A 52 16.30 2.71 -10.67
C PRO A 52 15.55 4.04 -10.85
N VAL A 53 14.98 4.53 -9.77
CA VAL A 53 14.28 5.82 -9.73
C VAL A 53 14.55 6.56 -8.42
N SER A 54 14.53 7.89 -8.45
CA SER A 54 14.70 8.69 -7.24
C SER A 54 13.59 8.41 -6.22
N HIS A 55 13.89 8.56 -4.93
CA HIS A 55 12.89 8.40 -3.87
C HIS A 55 11.70 9.36 -4.03
N ALA A 56 11.95 10.57 -4.53
CA ALA A 56 10.90 11.55 -4.79
C ALA A 56 9.91 11.03 -5.85
N PHE A 57 10.43 10.55 -6.99
CA PHE A 57 9.59 9.98 -8.04
C PHE A 57 8.87 8.71 -7.56
N ALA A 58 9.58 7.83 -6.84
CA ALA A 58 9.00 6.62 -6.28
C ALA A 58 7.77 6.91 -5.40
N LYS A 59 7.88 7.88 -4.47
CA LYS A 59 6.77 8.29 -3.60
C LYS A 59 5.60 8.91 -4.36
N GLU A 60 5.89 9.73 -5.37
CA GLU A 60 4.85 10.33 -6.21
C GLU A 60 4.08 9.25 -7.00
N ALA A 61 4.80 8.35 -7.65
CA ALA A 61 4.21 7.21 -8.36
C ALA A 61 3.39 6.34 -7.39
N LEU A 62 3.97 5.96 -6.25
CA LEU A 62 3.32 5.19 -5.19
C LEU A 62 2.01 5.85 -4.72
N ALA A 63 2.00 7.17 -4.52
CA ALA A 63 0.79 7.90 -4.14
C ALA A 63 -0.32 7.78 -5.21
N GLY A 64 0.04 7.68 -6.49
CA GLY A 64 -0.89 7.38 -7.59
C GLY A 64 -1.52 5.99 -7.46
N PHE A 65 -0.71 4.95 -7.27
CA PHE A 65 -1.19 3.58 -7.09
C PHE A 65 -2.09 3.45 -5.86
N VAL A 66 -1.67 4.02 -4.73
CA VAL A 66 -2.44 4.02 -3.48
C VAL A 66 -3.75 4.79 -3.65
N GLY A 67 -3.73 5.92 -4.35
CA GLY A 67 -4.93 6.70 -4.64
C GLY A 67 -5.97 5.90 -5.44
N ALA A 68 -5.54 5.23 -6.50
CA ALA A 68 -6.41 4.39 -7.33
C ALA A 68 -7.00 3.22 -6.53
N GLU A 69 -6.21 2.63 -5.63
CA GLU A 69 -6.64 1.53 -4.79
C GLU A 69 -7.63 1.97 -3.71
N VAL A 70 -7.44 3.15 -3.11
CA VAL A 70 -8.42 3.76 -2.20
C VAL A 70 -9.74 3.98 -2.93
N ASP A 71 -9.72 4.51 -4.14
CA ASP A 71 -10.92 4.77 -4.94
C ASP A 71 -11.69 3.47 -5.24
N LYS A 72 -10.99 2.42 -5.67
CA LYS A 72 -11.56 1.09 -5.88
C LYS A 72 -12.23 0.53 -4.61
N LEU A 73 -11.59 0.64 -3.45
CA LEU A 73 -12.15 0.15 -2.20
C LEU A 73 -13.37 0.96 -1.75
N ILE A 74 -13.34 2.28 -1.93
CA ILE A 74 -14.47 3.15 -1.63
C ILE A 74 -15.68 2.81 -2.52
N GLU A 75 -15.45 2.64 -3.82
CA GLU A 75 -16.50 2.31 -4.80
C GLU A 75 -17.17 0.96 -4.49
N THR A 76 -16.41 -0.01 -3.99
CA THR A 76 -16.90 -1.38 -3.77
C THR A 76 -17.39 -1.66 -2.34
N LYS A 77 -16.89 -0.93 -1.34
CA LYS A 77 -17.18 -1.18 0.09
C LYS A 77 -17.98 -0.06 0.75
N GLY A 78 -18.05 1.12 0.13
CA GLY A 78 -18.80 2.27 0.60
C GLY A 78 -18.14 3.00 1.78
N LEU A 79 -18.01 4.31 1.67
CA LEU A 79 -17.63 5.25 2.75
C LEU A 79 -18.40 6.55 2.60
N ASP A 80 -18.65 7.26 3.71
CA ASP A 80 -19.09 8.65 3.66
C ASP A 80 -17.96 9.58 3.19
N GLU A 81 -18.29 10.79 2.74
CA GLU A 81 -17.31 11.70 2.12
C GLU A 81 -16.17 12.11 3.07
N ALA A 82 -16.45 12.22 4.37
CA ALA A 82 -15.44 12.57 5.36
C ALA A 82 -14.47 11.41 5.60
N ASP A 83 -14.99 10.17 5.63
CA ASP A 83 -14.20 8.95 5.71
C ASP A 83 -13.34 8.74 4.47
N LYS A 84 -13.81 9.08 3.26
CA LYS A 84 -12.99 8.99 2.03
C LYS A 84 -11.74 9.86 2.10
N ILE A 85 -11.89 11.11 2.55
CA ILE A 85 -10.76 12.05 2.69
C ILE A 85 -9.76 11.52 3.72
N ARG A 86 -10.26 11.00 4.86
CA ARG A 86 -9.41 10.37 5.88
C ARG A 86 -8.70 9.13 5.35
N ALA A 87 -9.42 8.25 4.66
CA ALA A 87 -8.86 7.02 4.08
C ALA A 87 -7.74 7.34 3.08
N ARG A 88 -7.98 8.27 2.15
CA ARG A 88 -6.96 8.68 1.15
C ARG A 88 -5.72 9.24 1.81
N ARG A 89 -5.89 10.14 2.79
CA ARG A 89 -4.77 10.74 3.51
C ARG A 89 -3.97 9.69 4.28
N HIS A 90 -4.65 8.86 5.08
CA HIS A 90 -3.99 7.82 5.87
C HIS A 90 -3.30 6.77 5.00
N ALA A 91 -3.92 6.36 3.89
CA ALA A 91 -3.33 5.38 2.98
C ALA A 91 -2.01 5.91 2.39
N LYS A 92 -2.02 7.17 1.91
CA LYS A 92 -0.82 7.81 1.36
C LYS A 92 0.28 7.92 2.41
N GLU A 93 -0.02 8.48 3.58
CA GLU A 93 0.95 8.65 4.68
C GLU A 93 1.53 7.30 5.13
N ASN A 94 0.69 6.24 5.16
CA ASN A 94 1.13 4.91 5.52
C ASN A 94 2.04 4.27 4.46
N ALA A 95 1.69 4.40 3.19
CA ALA A 95 2.50 3.88 2.09
C ALA A 95 3.86 4.58 2.00
N GLU A 96 3.90 5.91 2.17
CA GLU A 96 5.16 6.66 2.22
C GLU A 96 6.04 6.20 3.39
N ARG A 97 5.45 5.95 4.58
CA ARG A 97 6.20 5.39 5.72
C ARG A 97 6.71 3.98 5.44
N MET A 98 5.88 3.10 4.87
CA MET A 98 6.29 1.73 4.52
C MET A 98 7.45 1.74 3.51
N TYR A 99 7.39 2.65 2.54
CA TYR A 99 8.46 2.89 1.58
C TYR A 99 9.74 3.35 2.28
N ASP A 100 9.66 4.37 3.14
CA ASP A 100 10.82 4.91 3.85
C ASP A 100 11.46 3.86 4.77
N GLU A 101 10.65 3.15 5.55
CA GLU A 101 11.11 2.09 6.44
C GLU A 101 11.91 1.02 5.70
N HIS A 102 11.43 0.59 4.53
CA HIS A 102 12.06 -0.50 3.79
C HIS A 102 13.21 -0.04 2.90
N TYR A 103 13.07 1.07 2.15
CA TYR A 103 14.05 1.48 1.14
C TYR A 103 15.00 2.59 1.58
N VAL A 104 14.58 3.48 2.48
CA VAL A 104 15.40 4.61 2.92
C VAL A 104 16.13 4.25 4.20
N ASP A 105 15.41 3.91 5.26
CA ASP A 105 15.96 3.74 6.60
C ASP A 105 16.74 2.43 6.74
N ARG A 106 16.17 1.32 6.26
CA ARG A 106 16.81 -0.01 6.36
C ARG A 106 18.04 -0.16 5.46
N HIS A 107 18.04 0.47 4.29
CA HIS A 107 19.08 0.27 3.28
C HIS A 107 20.03 1.46 3.08
N GLY A 108 19.69 2.65 3.61
CA GLY A 108 20.45 3.87 3.36
C GLY A 108 20.58 4.17 1.87
N ALA A 109 19.57 3.79 1.07
CA ALA A 109 19.67 3.86 -0.37
C ALA A 109 19.65 5.32 -0.84
N PRO A 110 20.42 5.68 -1.89
CA PRO A 110 20.30 6.99 -2.52
C PRO A 110 19.07 7.09 -3.43
N GLU A 111 18.56 5.94 -3.88
CA GLU A 111 17.45 5.80 -4.80
C GLU A 111 16.81 4.41 -4.65
N TYR A 112 15.62 4.22 -5.22
CA TYR A 112 15.07 2.89 -5.40
C TYR A 112 15.80 2.19 -6.54
N ASP A 113 16.27 0.97 -6.30
CA ASP A 113 16.86 0.09 -7.32
C ASP A 113 16.31 -1.33 -7.15
N PRO A 114 15.47 -1.81 -8.10
CA PRO A 114 14.84 -3.13 -7.99
C PRO A 114 15.85 -4.28 -8.15
N GLY A 115 17.01 -4.05 -8.76
CA GLY A 115 18.09 -5.04 -8.89
C GLY A 115 18.94 -5.17 -7.63
N ARG A 116 18.96 -4.14 -6.78
CA ARG A 116 19.80 -4.09 -5.58
C ARG A 116 19.04 -4.44 -4.29
N TYR A 117 17.79 -4.03 -4.17
CA TYR A 117 17.00 -4.24 -2.97
C TYR A 117 15.83 -5.18 -3.25
N PRO A 118 15.65 -6.27 -2.47
CA PRO A 118 14.53 -7.17 -2.65
C PRO A 118 13.20 -6.54 -2.20
N PRO A 119 12.06 -7.08 -2.67
CA PRO A 119 10.75 -6.67 -2.17
C PRO A 119 10.64 -6.97 -0.68
N HIS A 120 9.73 -6.29 0.00
CA HIS A 120 9.44 -6.61 1.40
C HIS A 120 8.85 -8.02 1.50
N GLU A 121 9.35 -8.84 2.44
CA GLU A 121 8.99 -10.27 2.62
C GLU A 121 7.48 -10.55 2.77
N ARG A 122 6.69 -9.53 3.15
CA ARG A 122 5.24 -9.65 3.29
C ARG A 122 4.52 -9.78 1.95
N PHE A 123 5.14 -9.38 0.84
CA PHE A 123 4.56 -9.61 -0.49
C PHE A 123 4.58 -11.09 -0.89
N ASP A 124 5.52 -11.87 -0.34
CA ASP A 124 5.67 -13.30 -0.62
C ASP A 124 4.82 -14.18 0.30
N ARG A 125 4.17 -13.59 1.31
CA ARG A 125 3.21 -14.35 2.12
C ARG A 125 2.04 -14.76 1.23
N PRO A 126 1.66 -16.04 1.21
CA PRO A 126 0.52 -16.49 0.44
C PRO A 126 -0.72 -15.76 0.95
N VAL A 127 -1.15 -14.76 0.17
CA VAL A 127 -2.54 -14.33 0.14
C VAL A 127 -3.21 -15.37 -0.74
N ASP A 128 -4.20 -16.08 -0.22
CA ASP A 128 -4.97 -17.02 -1.02
C ASP A 128 -5.33 -16.34 -2.35
N ARG A 129 -4.99 -17.03 -3.45
CA ARG A 129 -4.82 -16.55 -4.83
C ARG A 129 -5.72 -15.38 -5.26
N TRP A 130 -5.11 -14.43 -5.97
CA TRP A 130 -5.77 -13.47 -6.86
C TRP A 130 -6.08 -14.11 -8.22
#